data_AF-A0A945HVL6-F1
#
_entry.id   AF-A0A945HVL6-F1
#
_cell.length_a   1.000
_cell.length_b   1.000
_cell.length_c   1.000
_cell.angle_alpha   90.00
_cell.angle_beta   90.00
_cell.angle_gamma   90.00
#
_symmetry.space_group_name_H-M   'P 1'
#
loop_
_entity.id
_entity.type
_entity.pdbx_description
1 polymer ?
#
loop_
_entity_poly.entity_id
_entity_poly.type
_entity_poly.pdbx_seq_one_letter_code
_entity_poly.pdbx_strand_id
1 'polypeptide(L)'
;HNRDDHSKNFSFLMDKTGEWKVSPAYDLTFSFGPRGEQSNMVMGEGKNPTIDHLIKLGEDSKIPKEKVDNIIDKTRAALSQCKVLAENQGVFKQNIRLINQRINA
;
A
#
# COMPACT_ATOMS: atom_id res chain seq x y z
N HIS A 1 -0.73 4.37 -4.56
CA HIS A 1 -0.05 5.62 -4.98
C HIS A 1 0.98 6.12 -3.96
N ASN A 2 1.58 5.23 -3.16
CA ASN A 2 2.97 5.38 -2.75
C ASN A 2 3.74 4.52 -3.73
N ARG A 3 4.57 5.13 -4.59
CA ARG A 3 5.35 4.46 -5.65
C ARG A 3 6.86 4.50 -5.43
N ASP A 4 7.28 5.05 -4.31
CA ASP A 4 8.66 5.06 -3.84
C ASP A 4 8.88 3.95 -2.79
N ASP A 5 8.21 2.81 -2.98
CA ASP A 5 8.19 1.68 -2.07
C ASP A 5 9.42 0.77 -2.23
N HIS A 6 10.61 1.38 -2.34
CA HIS A 6 11.86 0.66 -2.58
C HIS A 6 12.32 -0.17 -1.37
N SER A 7 13.27 -1.09 -1.57
CA SER A 7 13.73 -2.03 -0.53
C SER A 7 14.22 -1.37 0.78
N LYS A 8 14.74 -0.14 0.75
CA LYS A 8 15.15 0.60 1.97
C LYS A 8 13.98 1.08 2.83
N ASN A 9 12.74 1.02 2.33
CA ASN A 9 11.52 1.36 3.07
C ASN A 9 10.93 0.16 3.82
N PHE A 10 11.63 -0.98 3.81
CA PHE A 10 11.30 -2.16 4.61
C PHE A 10 12.40 -2.42 5.62
N SER A 11 12.02 -2.48 6.89
CA SER A 11 12.94 -2.79 7.98
C SER A 11 12.41 -3.93 8.85
N PHE A 12 13.33 -4.55 9.57
CA PHE A 12 13.03 -5.59 10.55
C PHE A 12 13.58 -5.17 11.91
N LEU A 13 12.80 -5.42 12.94
CA LEU A 13 13.20 -5.23 14.33
C LEU A 13 13.62 -6.59 14.89
N MET A 14 14.77 -6.64 15.56
CA MET A 14 15.19 -7.80 16.33
C MET A 14 15.02 -7.49 17.81
N ASP A 15 14.46 -8.43 18.56
CA ASP A 15 14.39 -8.30 20.01
C ASP A 15 15.65 -8.82 20.72
N LYS A 16 15.67 -8.70 22.05
CA LYS A 16 16.80 -9.12 22.90
C LYS A 16 17.07 -10.64 22.87
N THR A 17 16.09 -11.44 22.44
CA THR A 17 16.23 -12.90 22.29
C THR A 17 16.68 -13.31 20.90
N GLY A 18 16.82 -12.35 19.97
CA GLY A 18 17.21 -12.60 18.59
C GLY A 18 16.02 -12.89 17.67
N GLU A 19 14.77 -12.69 18.13
CA GLU A 19 13.60 -12.88 17.30
C GLU A 19 13.37 -11.68 16.39
N TRP A 20 13.23 -11.94 15.09
CA TRP A 20 12.98 -10.92 14.07
C TRP A 20 11.49 -10.75 13.82
N LYS A 21 11.06 -9.50 13.68
CA LYS A 21 9.73 -9.12 13.19
C LYS A 21 9.81 -7.97 12.21
N VAL A 22 8.83 -7.85 11.33
CA VAL A 22 8.68 -6.68 10.44
C VAL A 22 8.47 -5.43 11.31
N SER A 23 9.11 -4.31 10.95
CA SER A 23 8.85 -3.04 11.62
C SER A 23 7.44 -2.54 11.33
N PRO A 24 6.88 -1.62 12.15
CA PRO A 24 5.76 -0.81 11.70
C PRO A 24 6.09 -0.14 10.35
N ALA A 25 5.07 0.07 9.51
CA ALA A 25 5.24 0.79 8.26
C ALA A 25 5.65 2.25 8.52
N TYR A 26 6.54 2.77 7.69
CA TYR A 26 7.01 4.15 7.73
C TYR A 26 7.15 4.70 6.30
N ASP A 27 7.43 6.01 6.19
CA ASP A 27 7.59 6.71 4.92
C ASP A 27 6.44 6.49 3.91
N LEU A 28 5.21 6.53 4.44
CA LEU A 28 3.98 6.39 3.65
C LEU A 28 3.60 7.75 3.05
N THR A 29 4.24 8.09 1.93
CA THR A 29 4.01 9.35 1.22
C THR A 29 3.29 9.13 -0.10
N PHE A 30 2.54 10.14 -0.55
CA PHE A 30 1.90 10.12 -1.87
C PHE A 30 2.96 10.45 -2.93
N SER A 31 3.28 9.49 -3.79
CA SER A 31 4.38 9.61 -4.76
C SER A 31 4.02 8.97 -6.09
N PHE A 32 4.55 9.54 -7.18
CA PHE A 32 4.28 9.07 -8.54
C PHE A 32 5.30 8.06 -9.05
N GLY A 33 6.45 7.92 -8.38
CA GLY A 33 7.53 7.03 -8.80
C GLY A 33 8.15 7.40 -10.15
N PRO A 34 9.25 6.74 -10.56
CA PRO A 34 9.87 6.96 -11.85
C PRO A 34 8.95 6.53 -12.99
N ARG A 35 8.67 7.41 -13.95
CA ARG A 35 7.81 7.16 -15.12
C ARG A 35 6.38 6.68 -14.77
N GLY A 36 5.94 6.90 -13.53
CA GLY A 36 4.65 6.38 -13.10
C GLY A 36 4.69 4.88 -12.81
N GLU A 37 5.80 4.30 -12.39
CA GLU A 37 5.91 2.88 -11.98
C GLU A 37 6.11 2.77 -10.46
N GLN A 38 5.64 1.66 -9.88
CA GLN A 38 6.02 1.23 -8.53
C GLN A 38 7.50 0.85 -8.49
N SER A 39 8.16 1.08 -7.35
CA SER A 39 9.53 0.59 -7.15
C SER A 39 9.54 -0.92 -6.92
N ASN A 40 8.51 -1.44 -6.24
CA ASN A 40 8.22 -2.87 -6.14
C ASN A 40 6.99 -3.26 -6.97
N MET A 41 7.22 -3.97 -8.08
CA MET A 41 6.16 -4.44 -8.97
C MET A 41 5.32 -5.56 -8.33
N VAL A 42 4.04 -5.63 -8.69
CA VAL A 42 3.13 -6.70 -8.27
C VAL A 42 2.95 -7.65 -9.45
N MET A 43 3.53 -8.85 -9.37
CA MET A 43 3.48 -9.83 -10.46
C MET A 43 3.97 -9.27 -11.81
N GLY A 44 5.00 -8.41 -11.78
CA GLY A 44 5.57 -7.76 -12.96
C GLY A 44 4.81 -6.51 -13.46
N GLU A 45 3.69 -6.16 -12.83
CA GLU A 45 2.94 -4.93 -13.12
C GLU A 45 3.34 -3.82 -12.12
N GLY A 46 3.92 -2.73 -12.62
CA GLY A 46 4.32 -1.58 -11.81
C GLY A 46 3.48 -0.33 -12.03
N LYS A 47 2.73 -0.22 -13.12
CA LYS A 47 2.04 1.01 -13.49
C LYS A 47 0.62 1.04 -12.96
N ASN A 48 -0.13 -0.03 -13.17
CA ASN A 48 -1.52 -0.14 -12.72
C ASN A 48 -1.81 -1.54 -12.14
N PRO A 49 -1.22 -1.88 -10.97
CA PRO A 49 -1.57 -3.12 -10.28
C PRO A 49 -3.08 -3.21 -10.03
N THR A 50 -3.67 -4.36 -10.35
CA THR A 50 -5.11 -4.63 -10.18
C THR A 50 -5.32 -5.65 -9.06
N ILE A 51 -6.59 -5.84 -8.65
CA ILE A 51 -6.96 -6.88 -7.68
C ILE A 51 -6.52 -8.27 -8.16
N ASP A 52 -6.64 -8.58 -9.45
CA ASP A 52 -6.20 -9.86 -10.00
C ASP A 52 -4.69 -10.09 -9.83
N HIS A 53 -3.88 -9.03 -9.94
CA HIS A 53 -2.44 -9.12 -9.65
C HIS A 53 -2.18 -9.41 -8.17
N LEU A 54 -2.94 -8.79 -7.26
CA LEU A 54 -2.83 -9.04 -5.82
C LEU A 54 -3.28 -10.47 -5.44
N ILE A 55 -4.34 -10.97 -6.08
CA ILE A 55 -4.80 -12.35 -5.88
C ILE A 55 -3.72 -13.33 -6.34
N LYS A 56 -3.19 -13.15 -7.56
CA LYS A 56 -2.09 -13.98 -8.09
C LYS A 56 -0.84 -13.93 -7.21
N LEU A 57 -0.49 -12.75 -6.68
CA LEU A 57 0.63 -12.61 -5.73
C LEU A 57 0.38 -13.42 -4.44
N GLY A 58 -0.83 -13.37 -3.91
CA GLY A 58 -1.22 -14.14 -2.75
C GLY A 58 -1.14 -15.66 -2.98
N GLU A 59 -1.60 -16.11 -4.14
CA GLU A 59 -1.51 -17.51 -4.57
C GLU A 59 -0.04 -17.97 -4.70
N ASP A 60 0.80 -17.21 -5.39
CA ASP A 60 2.24 -17.48 -5.55
C ASP A 60 2.96 -17.51 -4.18
N SER A 61 2.56 -16.61 -3.28
CA SER A 61 3.05 -16.54 -1.90
C SER A 61 2.47 -17.62 -0.97
N LYS A 62 1.62 -18.53 -1.48
CA LYS A 62 0.97 -19.61 -0.73
C LYS A 62 0.11 -19.11 0.44
N ILE A 63 -0.47 -17.92 0.31
CA ILE A 63 -1.40 -17.35 1.29
C ILE A 63 -2.79 -17.91 0.99
N PRO A 64 -3.55 -18.41 1.99
CA PRO A 64 -4.91 -18.90 1.78
C PRO A 64 -5.79 -17.83 1.14
N LYS A 65 -6.61 -18.22 0.16
CA LYS A 65 -7.49 -17.30 -0.60
C LYS A 65 -8.33 -16.41 0.31
N GLU A 66 -8.96 -16.99 1.33
CA GLU A 66 -9.77 -16.24 2.31
C GLU A 66 -8.99 -15.13 3.00
N LYS A 67 -7.71 -15.38 3.32
CA LYS A 67 -6.83 -14.37 3.94
C LYS A 67 -6.46 -13.27 2.95
N VAL A 68 -6.22 -13.61 1.69
CA VAL A 68 -5.98 -12.62 0.61
C VAL A 68 -7.19 -11.71 0.45
N ASP A 69 -8.38 -12.30 0.28
CA ASP A 69 -9.64 -11.56 0.14
C ASP A 69 -9.87 -10.63 1.35
N ASN A 70 -9.67 -11.15 2.57
CA ASN A 70 -9.85 -10.37 3.80
C ASN A 70 -8.90 -9.17 3.89
N ILE A 71 -7.64 -9.32 3.49
CA ILE A 71 -6.65 -8.23 3.48
C ILE A 71 -7.05 -7.15 2.48
N ILE A 72 -7.49 -7.55 1.28
CA ILE A 72 -7.95 -6.64 0.23
C ILE A 72 -9.16 -5.84 0.74
N ASP A 73 -10.16 -6.51 1.30
CA ASP A 73 -11.39 -5.88 1.79
C ASP A 73 -11.12 -4.91 2.93
N LYS A 74 -10.30 -5.30 3.92
CA LYS A 74 -9.88 -4.42 5.01
C LYS A 74 -9.16 -3.17 4.50
N THR A 75 -8.29 -3.34 3.50
CA THR A 75 -7.54 -2.22 2.90
C THR A 75 -8.49 -1.27 2.17
N ARG A 76 -9.44 -1.79 1.38
CA ARG A 76 -10.46 -0.98 0.70
C ARG A 76 -11.35 -0.24 1.69
N ALA A 77 -11.77 -0.91 2.77
CA ALA A 77 -12.58 -0.31 3.82
C ALA A 77 -11.83 0.84 4.52
N ALA A 78 -10.55 0.66 4.85
CA ALA A 78 -9.72 1.72 5.42
C ALA A 78 -9.55 2.92 4.46
N LEU A 79 -9.28 2.66 3.18
CA LEU A 79 -9.14 3.72 2.17
C LEU A 79 -10.44 4.51 1.93
N SER A 80 -11.60 3.88 2.10
CA SER A 80 -12.89 4.57 1.97
C SER A 80 -13.07 5.71 2.99
N GLN A 81 -12.37 5.63 4.13
CA GLN A 81 -12.41 6.63 5.19
C GLN A 81 -11.35 7.73 5.00
N CYS A 82 -10.41 7.56 4.06
CA CYS A 82 -9.25 8.45 3.90
C CYS A 82 -9.65 9.92 3.70
N LYS A 83 -10.67 10.18 2.88
CA LYS A 83 -11.19 11.54 2.66
C LYS A 83 -11.66 12.18 3.97
N VAL A 84 -12.53 11.50 4.72
CA VAL A 84 -13.13 12.03 5.95
C VAL A 84 -12.06 12.27 7.00
N LEU A 85 -11.12 11.33 7.14
CA LEU A 85 -10.00 11.47 8.07
C LEU A 85 -9.11 12.66 7.68
N ALA A 86 -8.79 12.82 6.40
CA ALA A 86 -7.97 13.94 5.92
C ALA A 86 -8.65 15.30 6.16
N GLU A 87 -9.98 15.39 5.96
CA GLU A 87 -10.76 16.59 6.27
C GLU A 87 -10.70 16.91 7.77
N ASN A 88 -10.91 15.89 8.63
CA ASN A 88 -10.89 16.05 10.09
C ASN A 88 -9.50 16.43 10.64
N GLN A 89 -8.42 16.01 9.97
CA GLN A 89 -7.04 16.35 10.34
C GLN A 89 -6.56 17.67 9.70
N GLY A 90 -7.43 18.40 8.99
CA GLY A 90 -7.09 19.72 8.43
C GLY A 90 -6.19 19.67 7.20
N VAL A 91 -6.16 18.55 6.46
CA VAL A 91 -5.39 18.45 5.21
C VAL A 91 -5.97 19.43 4.18
N PHE A 92 -5.09 20.09 3.42
CA PHE A 92 -5.52 21.05 2.39
C PHE A 92 -6.48 20.41 1.37
N LYS A 93 -7.60 21.10 1.07
CA LYS A 93 -8.62 20.63 0.13
C LYS A 93 -8.06 20.25 -1.24
N GLN A 94 -7.01 20.94 -1.71
CA GLN A 94 -6.34 20.62 -2.98
C GLN A 94 -5.69 19.23 -2.93
N ASN A 95 -4.99 18.89 -1.85
CA ASN A 95 -4.38 17.58 -1.65
C ASN A 95 -5.43 16.48 -1.51
N ILE A 96 -6.50 16.74 -0.75
CA ILE A 96 -7.62 15.79 -0.60
C ILE A 96 -8.24 15.48 -1.97
N ARG A 97 -8.46 16.49 -2.82
CA ARG A 97 -8.98 16.29 -4.18
C ARG A 97 -8.01 15.47 -5.04
N LEU A 98 -6.73 15.86 -5.07
CA LEU A 98 -5.69 15.17 -5.84
C LEU A 98 -5.59 13.69 -5.48
N ILE A 99 -5.51 13.39 -4.19
CA ILE A 99 -5.36 12.02 -3.68
C ILE A 99 -6.62 11.19 -3.96
N ASN A 100 -7.81 11.73 -3.69
CA ASN A 100 -9.06 10.99 -3.93
C ASN A 100 -9.31 10.70 -5.42
N GLN A 101 -8.97 11.63 -6.32
CA GLN A 101 -9.06 11.40 -7.76
C GLN A 101 -8.16 10.25 -8.21
N ARG A 102 -7.04 10.03 -7.53
CA ARG A 102 -6.09 8.97 -7.89
C ARG A 102 -6.42 7.64 -7.24
N ILE A 103 -6.87 7.63 -6.00
CA ILE A 103 -7.22 6.39 -5.29
C ILE A 103 -8.52 5.77 -5.83
N ASN A 104 -9.46 6.59 -6.34
CA ASN A 104 -10.75 6.11 -6.86
C ASN A 104 -10.80 5.96 -8.40
N ALA A 105 -9.70 6.28 -9.11
CA ALA A 105 -9.58 6.05 -10.55
C ALA A 105 -9.03 4.65 -10.82
#